data_AF-A0A962LEW6-F1
#
_entry.id   AF-A0A962LEW6-F1
#
_cell.length_a   1.000
_cell.length_b   1.000
_cell.length_c   1.000
_cell.angle_alpha   90.00
_cell.angle_beta   90.00
_cell.angle_gamma   90.00
#
_symmetry.space_group_name_H-M   'P 1'
#
loop_
_entity.id
_entity.type
_entity.pdbx_description
1 polymer ?
#
loop_
_entity_poly.entity_id
_entity_poly.type
_entity_poly.pdbx_seq_one_letter_code
_entity_poly.pdbx_strand_id
1 'polypeptide(L)'
;MFTTVRTLASRSALLAIALLLASCMQSGVSEKELEPTISKQQTYSYHDDVKPILDQKCIACHACYDAPCQLKLTSGEGLLRGATVKTVYDGARLSEADPTRLFVDAQGQAQWRQKGFFSVLNDRGGSLDDNLANAMLFRMIELGRTHPLAANTPVPEDIKLGLARKNECAAIDEFDKYAKKKPQQGMPLAIAGLSETEYQTLRQWIFEGAVIDEQPWAPGPDEARQIAQWETFFNQAPLRNQLVARYLFEHLYPAHLYFEELDTGNFFELVRSSTPPGQDIRIIATVRPNDDPSGPLYYRLRKVTGTLVHKTHMPYPLGAARMARFDELFLSGSWSVAQLPDYSRANTVNPVATFNAIPTGARYQFMLDTAHYFV
;
A
#
# COMPACT_ATOMS: atom_id res chain seq x y z
N MET A 1 -48.20 -31.95 -43.11
CA MET A 1 -47.58 -30.61 -43.23
C MET A 1 -47.31 -29.90 -41.89
N PHE A 2 -47.77 -30.43 -40.74
CA PHE A 2 -47.62 -29.75 -39.43
C PHE A 2 -46.47 -30.25 -38.54
N THR A 3 -45.83 -31.38 -38.87
CA THR A 3 -44.74 -31.97 -38.07
C THR A 3 -43.35 -31.47 -38.46
N THR A 4 -43.15 -30.97 -39.68
CA THR A 4 -41.85 -30.48 -40.18
C THR A 4 -41.55 -29.04 -39.77
N VAL A 5 -42.57 -28.25 -39.41
CA VAL A 5 -42.41 -26.83 -39.05
C VAL A 5 -41.95 -26.66 -37.59
N ARG A 6 -42.32 -27.58 -36.69
CA ARG A 6 -41.92 -27.54 -35.27
C ARG A 6 -40.42 -27.81 -35.05
N THR A 7 -39.81 -28.64 -35.89
CA THR A 7 -38.38 -28.98 -35.77
C THR A 7 -37.46 -27.88 -36.33
N LEU A 8 -37.89 -27.14 -37.36
CA LEU A 8 -37.16 -25.96 -37.84
C LEU A 8 -37.22 -24.81 -36.81
N ALA A 9 -38.40 -24.50 -36.26
CA ALA A 9 -38.55 -23.43 -35.27
C ALA A 9 -37.70 -23.67 -34.00
N SER A 10 -37.59 -24.92 -33.56
CA SER A 10 -36.73 -25.33 -32.43
C SER A 10 -35.24 -25.16 -32.73
N ARG A 11 -34.78 -25.52 -33.94
CA ARG A 11 -33.37 -25.37 -34.33
C ARG A 11 -32.97 -23.91 -34.53
N SER A 12 -33.86 -23.08 -35.09
CA SER A 12 -33.64 -21.65 -35.24
C SER A 12 -33.62 -20.90 -33.90
N ALA A 13 -34.47 -21.31 -32.95
CA ALA A 13 -34.46 -20.75 -31.60
C ALA A 13 -33.18 -21.13 -30.81
N LEU A 14 -32.73 -22.38 -30.93
CA LEU A 14 -31.47 -22.83 -30.32
C LEU A 14 -30.24 -22.14 -30.94
N LEU A 15 -30.23 -21.89 -32.25
CA LEU A 15 -29.14 -21.16 -32.90
C LEU A 15 -29.14 -19.67 -32.51
N ALA A 16 -30.30 -19.05 -32.38
CA ALA A 16 -30.44 -17.66 -31.94
C ALA A 16 -30.01 -17.47 -30.47
N ILE A 17 -30.35 -18.42 -29.59
CA ILE A 17 -29.90 -18.42 -28.19
C ILE A 17 -28.39 -18.67 -28.09
N ALA A 18 -27.83 -19.56 -28.92
CA ALA A 18 -26.38 -19.77 -28.98
C ALA A 18 -25.62 -18.54 -29.51
N LEU A 19 -26.17 -17.82 -30.49
CA LEU A 19 -25.61 -16.56 -31.00
C LEU A 19 -25.74 -15.40 -29.99
N LEU A 20 -26.82 -15.33 -29.22
CA LEU A 20 -26.99 -14.36 -28.14
C LEU A 20 -26.04 -14.65 -26.96
N LEU A 21 -25.84 -15.91 -26.60
CA LEU A 21 -24.86 -16.30 -25.57
C LEU A 21 -23.42 -16.10 -26.04
N ALA A 22 -23.10 -16.35 -27.31
CA ALA A 22 -21.79 -16.04 -27.88
C ALA A 22 -21.53 -14.52 -27.93
N SER A 23 -22.54 -13.71 -28.23
CA SER A 23 -22.41 -12.24 -28.25
C SER A 23 -22.32 -11.61 -26.85
N CYS A 24 -22.80 -12.29 -25.80
CA CYS A 24 -22.61 -11.85 -24.41
C CYS A 24 -21.26 -12.28 -23.80
N MET A 25 -20.52 -13.21 -24.42
CA MET A 25 -19.17 -13.58 -23.99
C MET A 25 -18.07 -12.72 -24.64
N GLN A 26 -18.44 -11.76 -25.49
CA GLN A 26 -17.51 -10.92 -26.25
C GLN A 26 -17.66 -9.42 -25.94
N SER A 27 -18.13 -9.09 -24.73
CA SER A 27 -18.15 -7.72 -24.20
C SER A 27 -17.29 -7.58 -22.95
N GLY A 28 -16.21 -8.34 -22.87
CA GLY A 28 -15.06 -8.03 -22.03
C GLY A 28 -13.99 -7.33 -22.87
N VAL A 29 -14.29 -6.16 -23.43
CA VAL A 29 -13.22 -5.26 -23.87
C VAL A 29 -12.58 -4.77 -22.58
N SER A 30 -11.59 -5.51 -22.07
CA SER A 30 -10.56 -4.90 -21.24
C SER A 30 -9.97 -3.82 -22.13
N GLU A 31 -10.21 -2.55 -21.80
CA GLU A 31 -9.35 -1.48 -22.31
C GLU A 31 -7.92 -1.96 -22.09
N LYS A 32 -7.21 -2.19 -23.20
CA LYS A 32 -5.84 -2.64 -23.15
C LYS A 32 -5.07 -1.45 -22.59
N GLU A 33 -4.64 -1.56 -21.35
CA GLU A 33 -3.75 -0.58 -20.71
C GLU A 33 -2.58 -0.34 -21.66
N LEU A 34 -2.47 0.90 -22.14
CA LEU A 34 -1.42 1.29 -23.07
C LEU A 34 -0.29 1.86 -22.22
N GLU A 35 0.79 1.10 -22.09
CA GLU A 35 2.01 1.59 -21.45
C GLU A 35 2.41 2.95 -22.07
N PRO A 36 2.90 3.90 -21.25
CA PRO A 36 3.39 5.16 -21.78
C PRO A 36 4.49 4.91 -22.81
N THR A 37 4.59 5.83 -23.78
CA THR A 37 5.76 5.82 -24.65
C THR A 37 6.97 6.24 -23.81
N ILE A 38 7.91 5.32 -23.67
CA ILE A 38 9.13 5.49 -22.88
C ILE A 38 10.28 5.89 -23.80
N SER A 39 11.00 6.93 -23.40
CA SER A 39 12.25 7.32 -24.06
C SER A 39 13.30 6.22 -23.88
N LYS A 40 14.14 6.00 -24.89
CA LYS A 40 15.26 5.04 -24.83
C LYS A 40 16.25 5.37 -23.73
N GLN A 41 16.34 6.63 -23.33
CA GLN A 41 17.20 7.12 -22.27
C GLN A 41 16.36 7.95 -21.30
N GLN A 42 16.54 7.67 -20.01
CA GLN A 42 16.03 8.48 -18.93
C GLN A 42 17.16 9.40 -18.48
N THR A 43 16.90 10.70 -18.47
CA THR A 43 17.85 11.73 -18.04
C THR A 43 18.00 11.73 -16.52
N TYR A 44 16.92 11.41 -15.80
CA TYR A 44 16.85 11.41 -14.34
C TYR A 44 16.43 10.05 -13.80
N SER A 45 17.04 9.66 -12.68
CA SER A 45 16.67 8.48 -11.90
C SER A 45 15.43 8.77 -11.07
N TYR A 46 14.49 7.82 -10.99
CA TYR A 46 13.39 7.96 -10.05
C TYR A 46 13.92 7.93 -8.61
N HIS A 47 14.80 6.97 -8.29
CA HIS A 47 15.33 6.79 -6.95
C HIS A 47 16.20 7.97 -6.50
N ASP A 48 17.14 8.42 -7.33
CA ASP A 48 18.15 9.40 -6.92
C ASP A 48 17.72 10.86 -7.12
N ASP A 49 16.92 11.16 -8.15
CA ASP A 49 16.58 12.54 -8.52
C ASP A 49 15.12 12.91 -8.20
N VAL A 50 14.15 12.04 -8.53
CA VAL A 50 12.71 12.35 -8.44
C VAL A 50 12.16 12.13 -7.03
N LYS A 51 12.47 10.98 -6.44
CA LYS A 51 11.95 10.58 -5.14
C LYS A 51 12.31 11.58 -4.03
N PRO A 52 13.53 12.16 -3.95
CA PRO A 52 13.82 13.22 -2.98
C PRO A 52 12.92 14.45 -3.13
N ILE A 53 12.55 14.83 -4.36
CA ILE A 53 11.64 15.96 -4.62
C ILE A 53 10.24 15.62 -4.11
N LEU A 54 9.72 14.43 -4.43
CA LEU A 54 8.42 13.97 -3.93
C LEU A 54 8.39 13.91 -2.40
N ASP A 55 9.47 13.43 -1.79
CA ASP A 55 9.62 13.34 -0.33
C ASP A 55 9.65 14.72 0.34
N GLN A 56 10.27 15.71 -0.29
CA GLN A 56 10.33 17.05 0.28
C GLN A 56 9.06 17.88 0.03
N LYS A 57 8.40 17.66 -1.11
CA LYS A 57 7.35 18.58 -1.63
C LYS A 57 5.96 17.98 -1.66
N CYS A 58 5.80 16.67 -1.47
CA CYS A 58 4.51 16.01 -1.72
C CYS A 58 4.04 15.12 -0.56
N ILE A 59 4.92 14.30 0.02
CA ILE A 59 4.48 13.25 0.98
C ILE A 59 3.91 13.81 2.29
N ALA A 60 4.16 15.08 2.64
CA ALA A 60 3.52 15.72 3.79
C ALA A 60 1.98 15.58 3.76
N CYS A 61 1.41 15.65 2.56
CA CYS A 61 -0.01 15.40 2.28
C CYS A 61 -0.26 14.01 1.67
N HIS A 62 0.72 13.42 0.97
CA HIS A 62 0.56 12.19 0.19
C HIS A 62 1.25 10.95 0.79
N ALA A 63 1.37 10.85 2.11
CA ALA A 63 2.05 9.71 2.75
C ALA A 63 1.12 8.61 3.30
N CYS A 64 -0.09 8.95 3.75
CA CYS A 64 -0.89 8.06 4.58
C CYS A 64 -2.26 7.78 3.93
N TYR A 65 -3.15 7.05 4.62
CA TYR A 65 -4.47 6.73 4.07
C TYR A 65 -5.44 7.93 4.01
N ASP A 66 -5.12 9.03 4.69
CA ASP A 66 -5.80 10.32 4.59
C ASP A 66 -5.33 11.15 3.38
N ALA A 67 -4.38 10.64 2.59
CA ALA A 67 -3.89 11.33 1.41
C ALA A 67 -5.05 11.66 0.45
N PRO A 68 -5.09 12.87 -0.13
CA PRO A 68 -6.09 13.24 -1.12
C PRO A 68 -6.17 12.19 -2.22
N CYS A 69 -7.38 11.70 -2.48
CA CYS A 69 -7.65 10.67 -3.50
C CYS A 69 -6.89 9.34 -3.29
N GLN A 70 -6.48 9.07 -2.05
CA GLN A 70 -5.58 7.97 -1.67
C GLN A 70 -4.24 7.94 -2.44
N LEU A 71 -3.84 9.04 -3.08
CA LEU A 71 -2.60 9.10 -3.83
C LEU A 71 -1.42 9.08 -2.86
N LYS A 72 -0.65 7.99 -2.87
CA LYS A 72 0.54 7.81 -2.02
C LYS A 72 1.80 7.99 -2.84
N LEU A 73 2.67 8.91 -2.43
CA LEU A 73 3.89 9.27 -3.17
C LEU A 73 5.17 8.86 -2.44
N THR A 74 5.07 7.96 -1.47
CA THR A 74 6.21 7.47 -0.66
C THR A 74 7.03 6.39 -1.36
N SER A 75 6.55 5.82 -2.47
CA SER A 75 7.22 4.75 -3.22
C SER A 75 6.78 4.73 -4.67
N GLY A 76 7.55 4.08 -5.54
CA GLY A 76 7.20 3.92 -6.95
C GLY A 76 5.88 3.18 -7.13
N GLU A 77 5.65 2.11 -6.36
CA GLU A 77 4.36 1.39 -6.34
C GLU A 77 3.17 2.30 -5.99
N GLY A 78 3.36 3.26 -5.09
CA GLY A 78 2.33 4.25 -4.75
C GLY A 78 1.98 5.16 -5.92
N LEU A 79 2.99 5.58 -6.67
CA LEU A 79 2.83 6.42 -7.86
C LEU A 79 2.16 5.65 -9.01
N LEU A 80 2.59 4.40 -9.26
CA LEU A 80 2.03 3.50 -10.29
C LEU A 80 0.59 3.09 -9.98
N ARG A 81 0.26 2.91 -8.69
CA ARG A 81 -1.12 2.71 -8.25
C ARG A 81 -2.01 3.88 -8.68
N GLY A 82 -1.53 5.11 -8.52
CA GLY A 82 -2.26 6.33 -8.85
C GLY A 82 -3.30 6.72 -7.81
N ALA A 83 -4.40 7.31 -8.27
CA ALA A 83 -5.43 7.92 -7.43
C ALA A 83 -6.78 7.23 -7.57
N THR A 84 -7.69 7.46 -6.62
CA THR A 84 -9.06 6.95 -6.66
C THR A 84 -10.04 7.93 -6.01
N VAL A 85 -11.30 7.87 -6.45
CA VAL A 85 -12.43 8.59 -5.82
C VAL A 85 -12.93 7.90 -4.54
N LYS A 86 -12.50 6.67 -4.27
CA LYS A 86 -12.95 5.89 -3.11
C LYS A 86 -12.49 6.55 -1.81
N THR A 87 -13.39 6.65 -0.83
CA THR A 87 -13.09 7.15 0.51
C THR A 87 -12.58 6.03 1.41
N VAL A 88 -11.48 6.27 2.14
CA VAL A 88 -11.01 5.32 3.16
C VAL A 88 -11.90 5.40 4.40
N TYR A 89 -11.95 6.59 5.00
CA TYR A 89 -12.73 6.88 6.20
C TYR A 89 -14.13 7.34 5.81
N ASP A 90 -15.10 6.42 5.91
CA ASP A 90 -16.51 6.67 5.68
C ASP A 90 -17.31 6.18 6.90
N GLY A 91 -17.69 7.11 7.77
CA GLY A 91 -18.45 6.79 8.99
C GLY A 91 -19.87 6.31 8.74
N ALA A 92 -20.39 6.41 7.51
CA ALA A 92 -21.71 5.89 7.14
C ALA A 92 -21.65 4.43 6.66
N ARG A 93 -20.46 3.84 6.52
CA ARG A 93 -20.30 2.50 5.98
C ARG A 93 -20.79 1.43 6.97
N LEU A 94 -21.68 0.56 6.51
CA LEU A 94 -22.23 -0.55 7.31
C LEU A 94 -21.42 -1.86 7.18
N SER A 95 -20.55 -1.93 6.18
CA SER A 95 -19.68 -3.09 5.89
C SER A 95 -18.22 -2.67 5.83
N GLU A 96 -17.31 -3.64 5.83
CA GLU A 96 -15.90 -3.34 5.59
C GLU A 96 -15.70 -2.91 4.13
N ALA A 97 -14.73 -2.04 3.88
CA ALA A 97 -14.29 -1.77 2.52
C ALA A 97 -13.11 -2.68 2.16
N ASP A 98 -13.01 -3.00 0.88
CA ASP A 98 -11.86 -3.71 0.34
C ASP A 98 -10.57 -2.94 0.62
N PRO A 99 -9.56 -3.57 1.24
CA PRO A 99 -8.27 -2.95 1.49
C PRO A 99 -7.53 -2.52 0.21
N THR A 100 -6.77 -1.44 0.33
CA THR A 100 -5.96 -0.83 -0.74
C THR A 100 -4.53 -0.53 -0.25
N ARG A 101 -3.94 -1.41 0.55
CA ARG A 101 -2.60 -1.28 1.11
C ARG A 101 -1.56 -1.61 0.02
N LEU A 102 -0.56 -0.73 -0.12
CA LEU A 102 0.55 -0.95 -1.06
C LEU A 102 1.30 -2.24 -0.70
N PHE A 103 1.80 -2.95 -1.72
CA PHE A 103 2.57 -4.20 -1.58
C PHE A 103 1.81 -5.37 -0.92
N VAL A 104 0.50 -5.26 -0.74
CA VAL A 104 -0.32 -6.29 -0.06
C VAL A 104 -1.55 -6.62 -0.90
N ASP A 105 -2.39 -5.63 -1.22
CA ASP A 105 -3.73 -5.91 -1.77
C ASP A 105 -3.79 -5.95 -3.30
N ALA A 106 -2.74 -5.52 -3.99
CA ALA A 106 -2.54 -5.64 -5.43
C ALA A 106 -1.05 -5.54 -5.76
N GLN A 107 -0.68 -6.07 -6.93
CA GLN A 107 0.67 -6.04 -7.48
C GLN A 107 0.63 -5.50 -8.92
N GLY A 108 1.30 -4.37 -9.15
CA GLY A 108 1.41 -3.74 -10.46
C GLY A 108 0.16 -2.96 -10.89
N GLN A 109 0.33 -2.15 -11.94
CA GLN A 109 -0.67 -1.17 -12.40
C GLN A 109 -2.02 -1.81 -12.75
N ALA A 110 -2.00 -2.88 -13.54
CA ALA A 110 -3.22 -3.56 -13.99
C ALA A 110 -4.15 -3.99 -12.84
N GLN A 111 -3.59 -4.52 -11.75
CA GLN A 111 -4.40 -4.91 -10.59
C GLN A 111 -4.96 -3.70 -9.85
N TRP A 112 -4.24 -2.57 -9.82
CA TRP A 112 -4.75 -1.32 -9.27
C TRP A 112 -5.88 -0.73 -10.11
N ARG A 113 -5.78 -0.79 -11.44
CA ARG A 113 -6.87 -0.37 -12.35
C ARG A 113 -8.13 -1.19 -12.13
N GLN A 114 -8.00 -2.52 -11.96
CA GLN A 114 -9.14 -3.39 -11.58
C GLN A 114 -9.77 -3.01 -10.24
N LYS A 115 -8.97 -2.47 -9.30
CA LYS A 115 -9.46 -1.93 -8.03
C LYS A 115 -10.07 -0.52 -8.13
N GLY A 116 -10.17 0.07 -9.32
CA GLY A 116 -10.76 1.38 -9.55
C GLY A 116 -9.84 2.54 -9.18
N PHE A 117 -8.52 2.33 -9.27
CA PHE A 117 -7.56 3.42 -9.32
C PHE A 117 -7.34 3.83 -10.78
N PHE A 118 -7.01 5.09 -11.00
CA PHE A 118 -6.59 5.64 -12.29
C PHE A 118 -5.19 6.22 -12.19
N SER A 119 -4.43 6.19 -13.29
CA SER A 119 -3.06 6.68 -13.29
C SER A 119 -2.98 8.17 -13.00
N VAL A 120 -1.90 8.56 -12.34
CA VAL A 120 -1.46 9.96 -12.27
C VAL A 120 -0.32 10.27 -13.24
N LEU A 121 0.19 9.25 -13.91
CA LEU A 121 1.14 9.30 -15.03
C LEU A 121 0.39 9.03 -16.34
N ASN A 122 1.08 9.07 -17.48
CA ASN A 122 0.45 8.67 -18.74
C ASN A 122 0.32 7.13 -18.79
N ASP A 123 -0.91 6.62 -18.90
CA ASP A 123 -1.23 5.21 -19.19
C ASP A 123 -2.15 5.06 -20.43
N ARG A 124 -2.12 6.07 -21.31
CA ARG A 124 -2.94 6.17 -22.53
C ARG A 124 -2.15 5.89 -23.80
N GLY A 125 -0.85 5.58 -23.67
CA GLY A 125 0.08 5.51 -24.78
C GLY A 125 0.25 6.87 -25.47
N GLY A 126 0.37 6.84 -26.81
CA GLY A 126 0.62 8.04 -27.62
C GLY A 126 2.09 8.24 -27.95
N SER A 127 2.47 9.46 -28.32
CA SER A 127 3.86 9.88 -28.53
C SER A 127 4.52 10.34 -27.22
N LEU A 128 5.83 10.61 -27.23
CA LEU A 128 6.50 11.21 -26.07
C LEU A 128 5.88 12.58 -25.71
N ASP A 129 5.43 13.35 -26.70
CA ASP A 129 4.83 14.67 -26.49
C ASP A 129 3.50 14.59 -25.72
N ASP A 130 2.82 13.43 -25.76
CA ASP A 130 1.57 13.21 -25.05
C ASP A 130 1.77 12.93 -23.55
N ASN A 131 2.97 12.54 -23.12
CA ASN A 131 3.25 12.15 -21.73
C ASN A 131 2.93 13.26 -20.73
N LEU A 132 3.32 14.51 -21.04
CA LEU A 132 3.05 15.66 -20.17
C LEU A 132 1.57 16.02 -20.15
N ALA A 133 0.91 15.98 -21.30
CA ALA A 133 -0.51 16.33 -21.41
C ALA A 133 -1.41 15.32 -20.69
N ASN A 134 -1.01 14.04 -20.68
CA ASN A 134 -1.78 12.95 -20.09
C ASN A 134 -1.41 12.60 -18.64
N ALA A 135 -0.35 13.17 -18.08
CA ALA A 135 0.06 12.94 -16.69
C ALA A 135 -0.62 13.94 -15.74
N MET A 136 -1.62 13.49 -14.97
CA MET A 136 -2.28 14.30 -13.94
C MET A 136 -1.29 14.92 -12.95
N LEU A 137 -0.25 14.18 -12.56
CA LEU A 137 0.81 14.68 -11.69
C LEU A 137 1.46 15.94 -12.28
N PHE A 138 1.87 15.89 -13.55
CA PHE A 138 2.49 17.03 -14.21
C PHE A 138 1.51 18.19 -14.37
N ARG A 139 0.28 17.93 -14.78
CA ARG A 139 -0.76 18.95 -14.96
C ARG A 139 -1.05 19.73 -13.67
N MET A 140 -1.08 19.03 -12.53
CA MET A 140 -1.21 19.67 -11.22
C MET A 140 0.02 20.51 -10.85
N ILE A 141 1.23 20.04 -11.18
CA ILE A 141 2.48 20.79 -10.96
C ILE A 141 2.52 22.06 -11.82
N GLU A 142 2.18 21.96 -13.10
CA GLU A 142 2.11 23.08 -14.04
C GLU A 142 1.07 24.12 -13.60
N LEU A 143 -0.09 23.69 -13.11
CA LEU A 143 -1.10 24.58 -12.54
C LEU A 143 -0.54 25.37 -11.34
N GLY A 144 0.16 24.69 -10.43
CA GLY A 144 0.74 25.30 -9.23
C GLY A 144 1.82 26.32 -9.58
N ARG A 145 2.59 26.04 -10.64
CA ARG A 145 3.62 26.93 -11.16
C ARG A 145 3.06 28.16 -11.88
N THR A 146 2.01 27.99 -12.68
CA THR A 146 1.42 29.08 -13.49
C THR A 146 0.48 29.98 -12.70
N HIS A 147 -0.10 29.47 -11.61
CA HIS A 147 -1.03 30.19 -10.75
C HIS A 147 -0.62 30.08 -9.26
N PRO A 148 0.59 30.54 -8.89
CA PRO A 148 1.09 30.36 -7.54
C PRO A 148 0.28 31.18 -6.54
N LEU A 149 0.21 30.69 -5.30
CA LEU A 149 -0.20 31.52 -4.17
C LEU A 149 0.87 32.57 -3.88
N ALA A 150 0.44 33.72 -3.35
CA ALA A 150 1.39 34.76 -2.94
C ALA A 150 2.32 34.23 -1.84
N ALA A 151 3.63 34.34 -2.05
CA ALA A 151 4.63 33.83 -1.12
C ALA A 151 4.50 34.51 0.26
N ASN A 152 4.70 33.73 1.33
CA ASN A 152 4.63 34.20 2.73
C ASN A 152 3.30 34.86 3.12
N THR A 153 2.21 34.49 2.44
CA THR A 153 0.86 34.93 2.80
C THR A 153 0.01 33.75 3.26
N PRO A 154 -1.00 33.97 4.14
CA PRO A 154 -1.97 32.94 4.47
C PRO A 154 -2.66 32.40 3.21
N VAL A 155 -2.96 31.10 3.21
CA VAL A 155 -3.75 30.49 2.15
C VAL A 155 -5.15 31.12 2.12
N PRO A 156 -5.66 31.53 0.94
CA PRO A 156 -7.02 32.06 0.81
C PRO A 156 -8.09 31.16 1.44
N GLU A 157 -9.08 31.75 2.13
CA GLU A 157 -10.09 31.01 2.89
C GLU A 157 -11.02 30.11 2.04
N ASP A 158 -11.11 30.38 0.75
CA ASP A 158 -11.88 29.59 -0.22
C ASP A 158 -11.17 28.28 -0.60
N ILE A 159 -9.86 28.18 -0.36
CA ILE A 159 -9.08 26.96 -0.46
C ILE A 159 -9.20 26.19 0.86
N LYS A 160 -10.17 25.27 0.91
CA LYS A 160 -10.36 24.40 2.08
C LYS A 160 -9.23 23.37 2.18
N LEU A 161 -8.51 23.41 3.29
CA LEU A 161 -7.49 22.44 3.70
C LEU A 161 -7.97 21.62 4.91
N GLY A 162 -7.22 20.58 5.27
CA GLY A 162 -7.48 19.76 6.45
C GLY A 162 -8.39 18.56 6.21
N LEU A 163 -8.69 17.82 7.28
CA LEU A 163 -9.34 16.50 7.23
C LEU A 163 -10.80 16.52 6.75
N ALA A 164 -11.50 17.64 6.93
CA ALA A 164 -12.88 17.81 6.49
C ALA A 164 -13.00 18.26 5.02
N ARG A 165 -11.88 18.43 4.31
CA ARG A 165 -11.88 18.81 2.89
C ARG A 165 -12.57 17.72 2.08
N LYS A 166 -13.48 18.12 1.19
CA LYS A 166 -13.99 17.24 0.14
C LYS A 166 -12.95 17.15 -0.98
N ASN A 167 -12.42 15.95 -1.21
CA ASN A 167 -11.47 15.72 -2.28
C ASN A 167 -12.19 15.73 -3.64
N GLU A 168 -11.68 16.53 -4.59
CA GLU A 168 -12.10 16.50 -5.99
C GLU A 168 -11.03 15.71 -6.76
N CYS A 169 -11.29 14.42 -6.99
CA CYS A 169 -10.33 13.48 -7.59
C CYS A 169 -10.57 13.38 -9.10
N ALA A 170 -10.36 14.50 -9.79
CA ALA A 170 -10.54 14.59 -11.24
C ALA A 170 -9.59 13.62 -11.96
N ALA A 171 -10.13 12.83 -12.88
CA ALA A 171 -9.30 12.13 -13.86
C ALA A 171 -8.76 13.13 -14.90
N ILE A 172 -7.80 12.70 -15.72
CA ILE A 172 -7.14 13.58 -16.69
C ILE A 172 -8.11 14.24 -17.69
N ASP A 173 -9.18 13.55 -18.09
CA ASP A 173 -10.22 14.13 -18.97
C ASP A 173 -11.00 15.27 -18.32
N GLU A 174 -11.05 15.31 -16.99
CA GLU A 174 -11.78 16.31 -16.22
C GLU A 174 -10.87 17.47 -15.74
N PHE A 175 -9.55 17.36 -15.97
CA PHE A 175 -8.56 18.28 -15.44
C PHE A 175 -8.82 19.72 -15.86
N ASP A 176 -9.09 19.98 -17.15
CA ASP A 176 -9.28 21.35 -17.64
C ASP A 176 -10.48 22.05 -17.01
N LYS A 177 -11.53 21.29 -16.68
CA LYS A 177 -12.69 21.80 -15.93
C LYS A 177 -12.31 22.10 -14.49
N TYR A 178 -11.52 21.24 -13.86
CA TYR A 178 -10.98 21.46 -12.51
C TYR A 178 -10.10 22.73 -12.46
N ALA A 179 -9.11 22.85 -13.35
CA ALA A 179 -8.17 23.97 -13.40
C ALA A 179 -8.89 25.32 -13.60
N LYS A 180 -9.92 25.37 -14.46
CA LYS A 180 -10.75 26.59 -14.64
C LYS A 180 -11.51 26.98 -13.37
N LYS A 181 -12.04 26.00 -12.63
CA LYS A 181 -12.82 26.24 -11.41
C LYS A 181 -11.93 26.56 -10.20
N LYS A 182 -10.71 26.00 -10.17
CA LYS A 182 -9.79 26.02 -9.03
C LYS A 182 -8.35 26.39 -9.47
N PRO A 183 -8.15 27.57 -10.08
CA PRO A 183 -6.86 27.93 -10.68
C PRO A 183 -5.69 27.96 -9.69
N GLN A 184 -5.95 28.33 -8.43
CA GLN A 184 -4.92 28.43 -7.38
C GLN A 184 -4.74 27.15 -6.55
N GLN A 185 -5.30 26.01 -6.98
CA GLN A 185 -5.19 24.72 -6.26
C GLN A 185 -4.26 23.71 -6.94
N GLY A 186 -3.30 24.21 -7.74
CA GLY A 186 -2.19 23.39 -8.24
C GLY A 186 -1.21 22.98 -7.14
N MET A 187 -0.33 22.03 -7.45
CA MET A 187 0.61 21.43 -6.50
C MET A 187 2.04 21.92 -6.74
N PRO A 188 2.93 21.95 -5.72
CA PRO A 188 2.62 21.76 -4.30
C PRO A 188 1.75 22.88 -3.72
N LEU A 189 0.62 22.51 -3.11
CA LEU A 189 -0.35 23.47 -2.58
C LEU A 189 -0.02 23.83 -1.12
N ALA A 190 -0.12 25.11 -0.76
CA ALA A 190 0.01 25.61 0.60
C ALA A 190 1.36 25.31 1.29
N ILE A 191 2.39 24.98 0.51
CA ILE A 191 3.77 24.80 0.96
C ILE A 191 4.72 25.50 -0.01
N ALA A 192 6.03 25.44 0.25
CA ALA A 192 7.02 25.95 -0.67
C ALA A 192 6.94 25.23 -2.02
N GLY A 193 6.86 26.01 -3.11
CA GLY A 193 6.86 25.49 -4.47
C GLY A 193 8.17 24.79 -4.85
N LEU A 194 8.20 24.33 -6.10
CA LEU A 194 9.40 23.75 -6.71
C LEU A 194 10.35 24.87 -7.14
N SER A 195 11.65 24.67 -6.90
CA SER A 195 12.70 25.40 -7.60
C SER A 195 12.69 25.08 -9.10
N GLU A 196 13.41 25.88 -9.89
CA GLU A 196 13.48 25.64 -11.33
C GLU A 196 14.06 24.27 -11.65
N THR A 197 15.13 23.87 -10.96
CA THR A 197 15.75 22.56 -11.14
C THR A 197 14.79 21.44 -10.80
N GLU A 198 14.11 21.49 -9.65
CA GLU A 198 13.14 20.47 -9.25
C GLU A 198 11.99 20.34 -10.26
N TYR A 199 11.48 21.48 -10.77
CA TYR A 199 10.45 21.48 -11.79
C TYR A 199 10.92 20.84 -13.09
N GLN A 200 12.13 21.18 -13.57
CA GLN A 200 12.66 20.60 -14.81
C GLN A 200 12.98 19.12 -14.67
N THR A 201 13.47 18.67 -13.50
CA THR A 201 13.69 17.26 -13.20
C THR A 201 12.39 16.47 -13.32
N LEU A 202 11.32 16.89 -12.62
CA LEU A 202 10.02 16.22 -12.70
C LEU A 202 9.42 16.28 -14.10
N ARG A 203 9.49 17.44 -14.77
CA ARG A 203 8.99 17.61 -16.14
C ARG A 203 9.70 16.66 -17.10
N GLN A 204 11.03 16.65 -17.11
CA GLN A 204 11.81 15.85 -18.06
C GLN A 204 11.60 14.36 -17.81
N TRP A 205 11.63 13.93 -16.55
CA TRP A 205 11.39 12.55 -16.17
C TRP A 205 9.98 12.08 -16.60
N ILE A 206 8.93 12.89 -16.39
CA ILE A 206 7.58 12.54 -16.85
C ILE A 206 7.50 12.52 -18.38
N PHE A 207 8.08 13.52 -19.06
CA PHE A 207 8.13 13.57 -20.52
C PHE A 207 8.79 12.32 -21.12
N GLU A 208 9.83 11.79 -20.47
CA GLU A 208 10.55 10.59 -20.91
C GLU A 208 9.85 9.27 -20.57
N GLY A 209 8.68 9.33 -19.94
CA GLY A 209 7.84 8.16 -19.63
C GLY A 209 7.78 7.76 -18.16
N ALA A 210 8.35 8.57 -17.26
CA ALA A 210 8.26 8.39 -15.81
C ALA A 210 8.71 6.99 -15.32
N VAL A 211 9.83 6.49 -15.84
CA VAL A 211 10.32 5.15 -15.49
C VAL A 211 10.74 5.11 -14.02
N ILE A 212 10.27 4.09 -13.31
CA ILE A 212 10.63 3.79 -11.92
C ILE A 212 11.80 2.81 -11.94
N ASP A 213 12.99 3.27 -11.57
CA ASP A 213 14.25 2.50 -11.57
C ASP A 213 14.61 1.92 -10.20
N GLU A 214 13.59 1.51 -9.42
CA GLU A 214 13.80 0.86 -8.11
C GLU A 214 14.51 -0.50 -8.28
N GLN A 215 15.64 -0.66 -7.58
CA GLN A 215 16.39 -1.91 -7.59
C GLN A 215 15.88 -2.87 -6.50
N PRO A 216 15.83 -4.18 -6.76
CA PRO A 216 15.57 -5.17 -5.72
C PRO A 216 16.59 -5.04 -4.59
N TRP A 217 16.09 -4.90 -3.37
CA TRP A 217 16.93 -4.88 -2.19
C TRP A 217 17.28 -6.30 -1.73
N ALA A 218 18.52 -6.50 -1.30
CA ALA A 218 18.98 -7.71 -0.64
C ALA A 218 19.72 -7.34 0.66
N PRO A 219 19.51 -8.08 1.77
CA PRO A 219 20.19 -7.80 3.02
C PRO A 219 21.68 -8.10 2.93
N GLY A 220 22.49 -7.29 3.64
CA GLY A 220 23.89 -7.62 3.89
C GLY A 220 24.04 -8.86 4.79
N PRO A 221 25.24 -9.45 4.91
CA PRO A 221 25.44 -10.71 5.63
C PRO A 221 24.99 -10.70 7.11
N ASP A 222 25.25 -9.62 7.83
CA ASP A 222 24.85 -9.50 9.24
C ASP A 222 23.36 -9.25 9.40
N GLU A 223 22.76 -8.46 8.52
CA GLU A 223 21.31 -8.22 8.49
C GLU A 223 20.54 -9.49 8.10
N ALA A 224 21.06 -10.27 7.15
CA ALA A 224 20.51 -11.57 6.79
C ALA A 224 20.56 -12.55 7.97
N ARG A 225 21.63 -12.51 8.78
CA ARG A 225 21.75 -13.32 10.01
C ARG A 225 20.71 -12.92 11.05
N GLN A 226 20.52 -11.62 11.29
CA GLN A 226 19.50 -11.11 12.20
C GLN A 226 18.08 -11.47 11.73
N ILE A 227 17.77 -11.31 10.43
CA ILE A 227 16.49 -11.73 9.85
C ILE A 227 16.26 -13.22 10.11
N ALA A 228 17.23 -14.09 9.80
CA ALA A 228 17.11 -15.53 10.00
C ALA A 228 16.91 -15.90 11.47
N GLN A 229 17.61 -15.23 12.40
CA GLN A 229 17.49 -15.47 13.83
C GLN A 229 16.09 -15.12 14.35
N TRP A 230 15.56 -13.94 13.98
CA TRP A 230 14.24 -13.51 14.38
C TRP A 230 13.12 -14.33 13.72
N GLU A 231 13.23 -14.64 12.44
CA GLU A 231 12.28 -15.53 11.77
C GLU A 231 12.30 -16.94 12.39
N THR A 232 13.46 -17.45 12.80
CA THR A 232 13.54 -18.72 13.54
C THR A 232 12.78 -18.62 14.87
N PHE A 233 12.96 -17.53 15.63
CA PHE A 233 12.25 -17.31 16.89
C PHE A 233 10.73 -17.32 16.71
N PHE A 234 10.21 -16.59 15.71
CA PHE A 234 8.76 -16.48 15.47
C PHE A 234 8.12 -17.76 14.90
N ASN A 235 8.89 -18.64 14.26
CA ASN A 235 8.36 -19.82 13.58
C ASN A 235 8.67 -21.15 14.28
N GLN A 236 8.89 -21.13 15.60
CA GLN A 236 9.12 -22.36 16.37
C GLN A 236 7.87 -23.26 16.44
N ALA A 237 8.08 -24.56 16.34
CA ALA A 237 7.02 -25.57 16.20
C ALA A 237 6.10 -25.76 17.43
N PRO A 238 6.54 -25.69 18.70
CA PRO A 238 5.65 -25.95 19.84
C PRO A 238 4.46 -24.99 19.90
N LEU A 239 3.27 -25.49 20.26
CA LEU A 239 2.02 -24.69 20.30
C LEU A 239 2.16 -23.43 21.18
N ARG A 240 2.92 -23.54 22.26
CA ARG A 240 3.27 -22.42 23.14
C ARG A 240 3.95 -21.28 22.37
N ASN A 241 4.95 -21.62 21.56
CA ASN A 241 5.71 -20.65 20.77
C ASN A 241 4.85 -20.07 19.63
N GLN A 242 4.02 -20.89 18.99
CA GLN A 242 3.08 -20.41 17.96
C GLN A 242 2.09 -19.38 18.53
N LEU A 243 1.56 -19.62 19.74
CA LEU A 243 0.67 -18.68 20.42
C LEU A 243 1.38 -17.37 20.78
N VAL A 244 2.63 -17.45 21.25
CA VAL A 244 3.47 -16.27 21.54
C VAL A 244 3.78 -15.49 20.26
N ALA A 245 4.13 -16.15 19.16
CA ALA A 245 4.38 -15.50 17.89
C ALA A 245 3.13 -14.79 17.35
N ARG A 246 1.94 -15.42 17.50
CA ARG A 246 0.65 -14.77 17.20
C ARG A 246 0.42 -13.54 18.07
N TYR A 247 0.66 -13.64 19.38
CA TYR A 247 0.54 -12.50 20.31
C TYR A 247 1.46 -11.35 19.88
N LEU A 248 2.75 -11.63 19.64
CA LEU A 248 3.73 -10.62 19.24
C LEU A 248 3.37 -9.99 17.88
N PHE A 249 2.94 -10.79 16.89
CA PHE A 249 2.52 -10.27 15.61
C PHE A 249 1.29 -9.36 15.71
N GLU A 250 0.25 -9.77 16.43
CA GLU A 250 -0.97 -8.95 16.58
C GLU A 250 -0.69 -7.62 17.31
N HIS A 251 0.29 -7.59 18.22
CA HIS A 251 0.67 -6.38 18.97
C HIS A 251 1.70 -5.51 18.26
N LEU A 252 2.60 -6.10 17.47
CA LEU A 252 3.65 -5.39 16.73
C LEU A 252 3.28 -5.11 15.27
N TYR A 253 2.06 -5.45 14.84
CA TYR A 253 1.61 -5.32 13.44
C TYR A 253 1.89 -3.94 12.81
N PRO A 254 1.67 -2.79 13.48
CA PRO A 254 1.95 -1.49 12.89
C PRO A 254 3.41 -1.00 13.10
N ALA A 255 4.26 -1.80 13.76
CA ALA A 255 5.64 -1.41 14.03
C ALA A 255 6.50 -1.39 12.77
N HIS A 256 7.45 -0.46 12.76
CA HIS A 256 8.63 -0.52 11.90
C HIS A 256 9.80 -1.05 12.74
N LEU A 257 10.12 -2.33 12.53
CA LEU A 257 11.15 -3.07 13.25
C LEU A 257 12.54 -2.72 12.71
N TYR A 258 13.53 -2.56 13.57
CA TYR A 258 14.93 -2.35 13.16
C TYR A 258 15.87 -3.14 14.07
N PHE A 259 17.06 -3.49 13.58
CA PHE A 259 18.04 -4.21 14.38
C PHE A 259 18.93 -3.23 15.13
N GLU A 260 18.84 -3.18 16.45
CA GLU A 260 19.52 -2.17 17.28
C GLU A 260 21.04 -2.37 17.31
N GLU A 261 21.54 -3.57 17.03
CA GLU A 261 22.98 -3.83 16.90
C GLU A 261 23.55 -3.52 15.51
N LEU A 262 22.71 -3.14 14.54
CA LEU A 262 23.13 -2.81 13.18
C LEU A 262 22.77 -1.37 12.83
N ASP A 263 23.72 -0.65 12.21
CA ASP A 263 23.49 0.72 11.71
C ASP A 263 23.27 0.70 10.19
N THR A 264 22.24 -0.03 9.74
CA THR A 264 21.90 -0.12 8.31
C THR A 264 20.92 0.95 7.84
N GLY A 265 20.27 1.67 8.78
CA GLY A 265 19.16 2.58 8.48
C GLY A 265 17.89 1.86 7.97
N ASN A 266 17.86 0.52 8.02
CA ASN A 266 16.78 -0.28 7.46
C ASN A 266 15.71 -0.62 8.50
N PHE A 267 14.46 -0.42 8.09
CA PHE A 267 13.28 -0.87 8.83
C PHE A 267 12.54 -2.01 8.12
N PHE A 268 11.82 -2.80 8.91
CA PHE A 268 11.11 -4.00 8.51
C PHE A 268 9.69 -4.02 9.09
N GLU A 269 8.77 -4.71 8.42
CA GLU A 269 7.45 -5.07 8.94
C GLU A 269 7.44 -6.57 9.24
N LEU A 270 6.79 -6.97 10.34
CA LEU A 270 6.47 -8.37 10.57
C LEU A 270 5.19 -8.70 9.80
N VAL A 271 5.27 -9.65 8.88
CA VAL A 271 4.16 -10.04 8.01
C VAL A 271 3.84 -11.52 8.14
N ARG A 272 2.60 -11.91 7.82
CA ARG A 272 2.24 -13.32 7.63
C ARG A 272 2.45 -13.70 6.16
N SER A 273 3.18 -14.78 5.94
CA SER A 273 3.50 -15.33 4.62
C SER A 273 3.01 -16.76 4.49
N SER A 274 2.55 -17.14 3.30
CA SER A 274 2.26 -18.54 2.96
C SER A 274 3.51 -19.35 2.63
N THR A 275 4.66 -18.70 2.47
CA THR A 275 5.97 -19.31 2.18
C THR A 275 6.95 -19.20 3.36
N PRO A 276 7.75 -20.25 3.63
CA PRO A 276 8.69 -20.30 4.75
C PRO A 276 9.94 -19.43 4.55
N PRO A 277 10.73 -19.18 5.61
CA PRO A 277 12.08 -18.61 5.51
C PRO A 277 12.94 -19.27 4.43
N GLY A 278 13.71 -18.46 3.70
CA GLY A 278 14.51 -18.91 2.55
C GLY A 278 13.78 -18.92 1.20
N GLN A 279 12.47 -18.62 1.17
CA GLN A 279 11.70 -18.37 -0.05
C GLN A 279 11.17 -16.94 -0.09
N ASP A 280 10.84 -16.46 -1.29
CA ASP A 280 10.17 -15.18 -1.52
C ASP A 280 8.90 -15.08 -0.71
N ILE A 281 8.69 -13.94 -0.05
CA ILE A 281 7.54 -13.69 0.81
C ILE A 281 6.26 -13.62 -0.04
N ARG A 282 5.27 -14.46 0.30
CA ARG A 282 3.92 -14.40 -0.28
C ARG A 282 2.92 -14.02 0.79
N ILE A 283 2.63 -12.72 0.87
CA ILE A 283 1.80 -12.11 1.92
C ILE A 283 0.42 -12.75 1.98
N ILE A 284 -0.02 -13.07 3.19
CA ILE A 284 -1.41 -13.43 3.50
C ILE A 284 -2.16 -12.13 3.81
N ALA A 285 -2.89 -11.63 2.80
CA ALA A 285 -3.50 -10.30 2.79
C ALA A 285 -4.89 -10.23 3.46
N THR A 286 -4.99 -10.65 4.73
CA THR A 286 -6.25 -10.47 5.48
C THR A 286 -6.53 -9.01 5.80
N VAL A 287 -7.79 -8.66 6.09
CA VAL A 287 -8.18 -7.29 6.46
C VAL A 287 -7.53 -6.91 7.79
N ARG A 288 -7.63 -7.78 8.79
CA ARG A 288 -7.10 -7.57 10.14
C ARG A 288 -5.95 -8.55 10.42
N PRO A 289 -4.99 -8.19 11.28
CA PRO A 289 -3.90 -9.09 11.65
C PRO A 289 -4.39 -10.39 12.32
N ASN A 290 -5.55 -10.34 12.96
CA ASN A 290 -6.13 -11.48 13.67
C ASN A 290 -7.22 -12.23 12.89
N ASP A 291 -7.39 -11.97 11.59
CA ASP A 291 -8.27 -12.76 10.73
C ASP A 291 -7.63 -14.09 10.34
N ASP A 292 -8.46 -15.06 9.97
CA ASP A 292 -8.05 -16.40 9.53
C ASP A 292 -7.12 -16.35 8.31
N PRO A 293 -5.89 -16.88 8.42
CA PRO A 293 -4.95 -16.94 7.30
C PRO A 293 -5.35 -17.93 6.19
N SER A 294 -6.39 -18.75 6.39
CA SER A 294 -6.93 -19.72 5.41
C SER A 294 -5.92 -20.75 4.92
N GLY A 295 -4.86 -21.04 5.69
CA GLY A 295 -3.82 -21.99 5.35
C GLY A 295 -2.57 -21.92 6.24
N PRO A 296 -1.48 -22.62 5.86
CA PRO A 296 -0.20 -22.51 6.55
C PRO A 296 0.31 -21.06 6.56
N LEU A 297 0.93 -20.67 7.67
CA LEU A 297 1.44 -19.32 7.87
C LEU A 297 2.86 -19.36 8.45
N TYR A 298 3.65 -18.37 8.05
CA TYR A 298 4.98 -18.09 8.57
C TYR A 298 5.08 -16.60 8.88
N TYR A 299 5.69 -16.25 10.00
CA TYR A 299 6.01 -14.86 10.32
C TYR A 299 7.34 -14.50 9.67
N ARG A 300 7.34 -13.47 8.81
CA ARG A 300 8.50 -13.08 7.99
C ARG A 300 8.80 -11.60 8.18
N LEU A 301 10.05 -11.20 8.08
CA LEU A 301 10.46 -9.79 8.12
C LEU A 301 10.57 -9.26 6.70
N ARG A 302 9.67 -8.36 6.32
CA ARG A 302 9.69 -7.70 5.02
C ARG A 302 10.29 -6.31 5.14
N LYS A 303 11.25 -5.97 4.30
CA LYS A 303 11.84 -4.63 4.25
C LYS A 303 10.78 -3.56 3.95
N VAL A 304 10.80 -2.46 4.71
CA VAL A 304 10.06 -1.24 4.36
C VAL A 304 10.80 -0.53 3.23
N THR A 305 10.15 -0.36 2.08
CA THR A 305 10.72 0.27 0.87
C THR A 305 10.22 1.70 0.64
N GLY A 306 9.09 2.08 1.22
CA GLY A 306 8.57 3.45 1.13
C GLY A 306 9.29 4.41 2.07
N THR A 307 9.24 5.70 1.73
CA THR A 307 9.72 6.77 2.61
C THR A 307 9.02 6.73 3.95
N LEU A 308 9.82 6.72 5.02
CA LEU A 308 9.33 6.78 6.38
C LEU A 308 8.79 8.17 6.69
N VAL A 309 7.59 8.21 7.25
CA VAL A 309 6.96 9.45 7.68
C VAL A 309 6.58 9.36 9.16
N HIS A 310 6.77 10.46 9.88
CA HIS A 310 6.49 10.53 11.32
C HIS A 310 5.05 10.11 11.66
N LYS A 311 4.09 10.34 10.76
CA LYS A 311 2.66 10.02 10.96
C LYS A 311 2.37 8.52 11.09
N THR A 312 3.20 7.65 10.52
CA THR A 312 2.97 6.19 10.51
C THR A 312 4.18 5.39 10.97
N HIS A 313 5.31 6.06 11.25
CA HIS A 313 6.53 5.40 11.66
C HIS A 313 6.52 5.17 13.18
N MET A 314 6.28 3.93 13.58
CA MET A 314 6.38 3.47 14.98
C MET A 314 7.61 2.57 15.12
N PRO A 315 8.81 3.13 15.38
CA PRO A 315 10.03 2.34 15.46
C PRO A 315 9.99 1.38 16.66
N TYR A 316 10.41 0.14 16.44
CA TYR A 316 10.49 -0.86 17.50
C TYR A 316 11.80 -1.67 17.38
N PRO A 317 12.70 -1.61 18.38
CA PRO A 317 13.99 -2.27 18.30
C PRO A 317 13.86 -3.79 18.43
N LEU A 318 14.58 -4.49 17.56
CA LEU A 318 14.91 -5.89 17.65
C LEU A 318 16.40 -6.02 17.97
N GLY A 319 16.74 -6.93 18.86
CA GLY A 319 18.13 -7.25 19.21
C GLY A 319 18.24 -8.44 20.16
N ALA A 320 19.47 -8.86 20.46
CA ALA A 320 19.76 -9.96 21.36
C ALA A 320 19.15 -9.74 22.75
N ALA A 321 19.22 -8.51 23.29
CA ALA A 321 18.59 -8.15 24.55
C ALA A 321 17.06 -8.27 24.48
N ARG A 322 16.45 -7.80 23.38
CA ARG A 322 15.00 -7.92 23.15
C ARG A 322 14.55 -9.38 23.06
N MET A 323 15.29 -10.20 22.32
CA MET A 323 14.99 -11.62 22.17
C MET A 323 15.11 -12.37 23.49
N ALA A 324 16.17 -12.12 24.26
CA ALA A 324 16.34 -12.68 25.59
C ALA A 324 15.20 -12.27 26.53
N ARG A 325 14.75 -11.01 26.45
CA ARG A 325 13.61 -10.52 27.23
C ARG A 325 12.30 -11.21 26.83
N PHE A 326 12.07 -11.44 25.55
CA PHE A 326 10.89 -12.20 25.11
C PHE A 326 10.94 -13.66 25.57
N ASP A 327 12.11 -14.30 25.55
CA ASP A 327 12.29 -15.64 26.08
C ASP A 327 12.02 -15.70 27.59
N GLU A 328 12.60 -14.76 28.35
CA GLU A 328 12.37 -14.62 29.79
C GLU A 328 10.87 -14.50 30.10
N LEU A 329 10.17 -13.56 29.45
CA LEU A 329 8.76 -13.29 29.71
C LEU A 329 7.86 -14.46 29.29
N PHE A 330 8.06 -14.99 28.08
CA PHE A 330 7.08 -15.87 27.47
C PHE A 330 7.46 -17.35 27.50
N LEU A 331 8.76 -17.70 27.55
CA LEU A 331 9.22 -19.07 27.30
C LEU A 331 9.95 -19.72 28.49
N SER A 332 10.50 -18.95 29.42
CA SER A 332 11.21 -19.47 30.61
C SER A 332 10.30 -20.15 31.64
N GLY A 333 9.04 -19.71 31.73
CA GLY A 333 8.07 -20.19 32.72
C GLY A 333 7.48 -21.57 32.40
N SER A 334 6.95 -22.22 33.45
CA SER A 334 6.23 -23.50 33.33
C SER A 334 4.75 -23.26 33.02
N TRP A 335 4.40 -23.28 31.73
CA TRP A 335 3.02 -23.24 31.24
C TRP A 335 2.92 -23.95 29.89
N SER A 336 1.72 -24.40 29.52
CA SER A 336 1.48 -25.16 28.29
C SER A 336 0.24 -24.68 27.56
N VAL A 337 0.18 -25.02 26.27
CA VAL A 337 -0.98 -24.76 25.40
C VAL A 337 -1.48 -26.12 24.92
N ALA A 338 -2.71 -26.48 25.31
CA ALA A 338 -3.33 -27.73 24.88
C ALA A 338 -3.78 -27.66 23.41
N GLN A 339 -4.32 -26.51 23.01
CA GLN A 339 -4.79 -26.24 21.65
C GLN A 339 -4.64 -24.75 21.36
N LEU A 340 -4.32 -24.41 20.11
CA LEU A 340 -4.31 -23.03 19.66
C LEU A 340 -5.75 -22.48 19.55
N PRO A 341 -6.00 -21.23 19.97
CA PRO A 341 -7.26 -20.57 19.69
C PRO A 341 -7.46 -20.45 18.18
N ASP A 342 -8.67 -20.70 17.72
CA ASP A 342 -9.03 -20.51 16.32
C ASP A 342 -9.11 -19.01 15.95
N TYR A 343 -9.52 -18.73 14.72
CA TYR A 343 -9.77 -17.38 14.21
C TYR A 343 -11.27 -17.06 14.14
N SER A 344 -12.09 -17.74 14.96
CA SER A 344 -13.52 -17.43 15.06
C SER A 344 -13.74 -16.03 15.62
N ARG A 345 -14.88 -15.42 15.26
CA ARG A 345 -15.25 -14.09 15.75
C ARG A 345 -15.19 -13.98 17.28
N ALA A 346 -15.49 -15.05 18.02
CA ALA A 346 -15.42 -15.05 19.48
C ALA A 346 -13.99 -14.81 20.00
N ASN A 347 -12.99 -15.37 19.33
CA ASN A 347 -11.57 -15.21 19.68
C ASN A 347 -10.99 -13.91 19.10
N THR A 348 -11.33 -13.54 17.87
CA THR A 348 -10.75 -12.34 17.23
C THR A 348 -11.20 -11.02 17.87
N VAL A 349 -12.34 -10.99 18.56
CA VAL A 349 -12.81 -9.80 19.29
C VAL A 349 -12.47 -9.80 20.79
N ASN A 350 -11.88 -10.88 21.31
CA ASN A 350 -11.57 -11.04 22.72
C ASN A 350 -10.12 -11.48 22.94
N PRO A 351 -9.14 -10.55 22.91
CA PRO A 351 -7.73 -10.89 23.10
C PRO A 351 -7.43 -11.48 24.48
N VAL A 352 -8.23 -11.16 25.50
CA VAL A 352 -8.07 -11.74 26.85
C VAL A 352 -8.37 -13.23 26.83
N ALA A 353 -9.44 -13.65 26.15
CA ALA A 353 -9.77 -15.06 25.99
C ALA A 353 -8.77 -15.78 25.08
N THR A 354 -8.44 -15.19 23.93
CA THR A 354 -7.52 -15.75 22.93
C THR A 354 -6.15 -16.06 23.50
N PHE A 355 -5.60 -15.14 24.32
CA PHE A 355 -4.24 -15.28 24.86
C PHE A 355 -4.22 -15.69 26.33
N ASN A 356 -5.31 -16.25 26.87
CA ASN A 356 -5.42 -16.61 28.28
C ASN A 356 -4.38 -17.66 28.74
N ALA A 357 -3.94 -18.53 27.83
CA ALA A 357 -2.90 -19.51 28.14
C ALA A 357 -1.53 -18.86 28.41
N ILE A 358 -1.26 -17.68 27.83
CA ILE A 358 -0.03 -16.93 28.11
C ILE A 358 -0.13 -16.32 29.52
N PRO A 359 0.87 -16.54 30.39
CA PRO A 359 0.88 -15.98 31.74
C PRO A 359 0.56 -14.48 31.75
N THR A 360 -0.40 -14.08 32.58
CA THR A 360 -0.87 -12.69 32.65
C THR A 360 0.28 -11.72 32.91
N GLY A 361 1.17 -12.03 33.86
CA GLY A 361 2.34 -11.19 34.15
C GLY A 361 3.22 -10.93 32.92
N ALA A 362 3.43 -11.94 32.07
CA ALA A 362 4.22 -11.80 30.85
C ALA A 362 3.57 -10.84 29.84
N ARG A 363 2.25 -10.99 29.61
CA ARG A 363 1.48 -10.13 28.68
C ARG A 363 1.50 -8.67 29.12
N TYR A 364 1.27 -8.42 30.42
CA TYR A 364 1.29 -7.07 30.97
C TYR A 364 2.69 -6.46 30.95
N GLN A 365 3.71 -7.23 31.37
CA GLN A 365 5.08 -6.72 31.40
C GLN A 365 5.61 -6.41 30.00
N PHE A 366 5.25 -7.19 28.98
CA PHE A 366 5.56 -6.86 27.58
C PHE A 366 5.03 -5.49 27.15
N MET A 367 3.79 -5.15 27.52
CA MET A 367 3.22 -3.83 27.23
C MET A 367 3.93 -2.72 28.01
N LEU A 368 4.31 -2.99 29.26
CA LEU A 368 5.01 -2.01 30.10
C LEU A 368 6.46 -1.76 29.66
N ASP A 369 7.17 -2.79 29.22
CA ASP A 369 8.56 -2.71 28.77
C ASP A 369 8.73 -1.78 27.55
N THR A 370 7.67 -1.50 26.80
CA THR A 370 7.69 -0.54 25.68
C THR A 370 6.39 0.29 25.65
N ALA A 371 6.00 0.85 26.79
CA ALA A 371 4.75 1.60 26.93
C ALA A 371 4.57 2.73 25.89
N HIS A 372 5.65 3.43 25.50
CA HIS A 372 5.60 4.47 24.47
C HIS A 372 5.20 3.99 23.07
N TYR A 373 5.32 2.70 22.80
CA TYR A 373 4.81 2.11 21.56
C TYR A 373 3.32 1.77 21.66
N PHE A 374 2.84 1.41 22.86
CA PHE A 374 1.46 0.95 23.07
C PHE A 374 0.48 2.04 23.53
N VAL A 375 0.97 3.19 24.03
CA VAL A 375 0.16 4.25 24.68
C VAL A 375 0.29 5.58 23.97
#